data_AF-A0A843F6Y5-F1
#
_entry.id   AF-A0A843F6Y5-F1
#
_cell.length_a   1.000
_cell.length_b   1.000
_cell.length_c   1.000
_cell.angle_alpha   90.00
_cell.angle_beta   90.00
_cell.angle_gamma   90.00
#
_symmetry.space_group_name_H-M   'P 1'
#
loop_
_entity.id
_entity.type
_entity.pdbx_description
1 polymer ?
#
loop_
_entity_poly.entity_id
_entity_poly.type
_entity_poly.pdbx_seq_one_letter_code
_entity_poly.pdbx_strand_id
1 'polypeptide(L)' 'NARITMAILKGEKGPKRNAVLLNSAAGLYVSGKVESLKEGVELAGEIIDSGLAIKQLERFIEVTNR' A
#
# COMPACT_ATOMS: atom_id res chain seq x y z
N ASN A 1 9.98 -5.44 12.57
CA ASN A 1 9.34 -5.32 11.24
C ASN A 1 7.83 -5.07 11.33
N ALA A 2 7.03 -5.91 11.99
CA ALA A 2 5.57 -5.76 12.06
C ALA A 2 5.07 -4.34 12.43
N ARG A 3 5.67 -3.70 13.44
CA ARG A 3 5.30 -2.32 13.86
C ARG A 3 5.46 -1.29 12.73
N ILE A 4 6.53 -1.39 11.96
CA ILE A 4 6.82 -0.46 10.85
C ILE A 4 5.79 -0.67 9.73
N THR A 5 5.54 -1.92 9.35
CA THR A 5 4.51 -2.26 8.37
C THR A 5 3.14 -1.71 8.81
N MET A 6 2.81 -1.86 10.09
CA MET A 6 1.56 -1.33 10.63
C MET A 6 1.45 0.18 10.63
N ALA A 7 2.53 0.89 10.93
CA ALA A 7 2.51 2.33 10.87
C ALA A 7 2.37 2.83 9.42
N ILE A 8 3.07 2.20 8.45
CA ILE A 8 2.95 2.52 7.02
C ILE A 8 1.51 2.29 6.52
N LEU A 9 0.91 1.13 6.79
CA LEU A 9 -0.46 0.81 6.33
C LEU A 9 -1.54 1.67 7.01
N LYS A 10 -1.23 2.28 8.16
CA LYS A 10 -2.06 3.28 8.84
C LYS A 10 -1.81 4.72 8.39
N GLY A 11 -0.93 4.93 7.40
CA GLY A 11 -0.68 6.23 6.80
C GLY A 11 0.54 7.00 7.31
N GLU A 12 1.41 6.40 8.16
CA GLU A 12 2.64 7.06 8.62
C GLU A 12 3.50 7.47 7.42
N LYS A 13 3.84 8.77 7.36
CA LYS A 13 4.67 9.34 6.29
C LYS A 13 6.16 9.15 6.60
N GLY A 14 6.97 8.97 5.55
CA GLY A 14 8.42 8.93 5.67
C GLY A 14 9.09 8.08 4.60
N PRO A 15 10.44 8.01 4.59
CA PRO A 15 11.21 7.31 3.55
C PRO A 15 10.83 5.84 3.37
N LYS A 16 10.43 5.17 4.46
CA LYS A 16 9.99 3.77 4.42
C LYS A 16 8.66 3.63 3.66
N ARG A 17 7.69 4.53 3.89
CA ARG A 17 6.46 4.59 3.09
C ARG A 17 6.78 4.90 1.63
N ASN A 18 7.67 5.83 1.35
CA ASN A 18 8.02 6.19 -0.03
C ASN A 18 8.56 4.98 -0.82
N ALA A 19 9.40 4.16 -0.20
CA ALA A 19 9.88 2.91 -0.82
C ALA A 19 8.73 1.93 -1.10
N VAL A 20 7.76 1.80 -0.19
CA VAL A 20 6.56 0.97 -0.39
C VAL A 20 5.73 1.50 -1.55
N LEU A 21 5.44 2.81 -1.58
CA LEU A 21 4.67 3.43 -2.66
C LEU A 21 5.30 3.21 -4.03
N LEU A 22 6.62 3.35 -4.14
CA LEU A 22 7.33 3.13 -5.40
C LEU A 22 7.21 1.69 -5.89
N ASN A 23 7.39 0.71 -5.00
CA ASN A 23 7.24 -0.71 -5.37
C ASN A 23 5.79 -1.06 -5.71
N SER A 24 4.81 -0.54 -4.96
CA SER A 24 3.40 -0.71 -5.27
C SER A 24 3.03 -0.07 -6.61
N ALA A 25 3.54 1.12 -6.91
CA ALA A 25 3.36 1.79 -8.20
C ALA A 25 3.91 0.97 -9.36
N ALA A 26 5.09 0.35 -9.20
CA ALA A 26 5.65 -0.54 -10.22
C ALA A 26 4.75 -1.76 -10.46
N GLY A 27 4.20 -2.36 -9.40
CA GLY A 27 3.23 -3.46 -9.53
C GLY A 27 1.92 -3.04 -10.21
N LEU A 28 1.40 -1.87 -9.88
CA LEU A 28 0.21 -1.29 -10.52
C LEU A 28 0.45 -1.02 -12.01
N TYR A 29 1.62 -0.48 -12.35
CA TYR A 29 1.99 -0.19 -13.73
C TYR A 29 2.13 -1.46 -14.58
N VAL A 30 2.88 -2.46 -14.09
CA VAL A 30 3.08 -3.73 -14.82
C VAL A 30 1.77 -4.52 -14.96
N SER A 31 0.81 -4.32 -14.05
CA SER A 31 -0.53 -4.93 -14.16
C SER A 31 -1.53 -4.13 -15.00
N GLY A 32 -1.11 -3.02 -15.62
CA GLY A 32 -1.96 -2.18 -16.46
C GLY A 32 -3.06 -1.44 -15.69
N LYS A 33 -2.86 -1.17 -14.39
CA LYS A 33 -3.83 -0.45 -13.55
C LYS A 33 -3.65 1.06 -13.56
N VAL A 34 -2.49 1.53 -14.02
CA VAL A 34 -2.11 2.94 -14.15
C VAL A 34 -1.22 3.08 -15.39
N GLU A 35 -1.22 4.25 -16.01
CA GLU A 35 -0.48 4.53 -17.25
C GLU A 35 0.94 5.04 -16.98
N SER A 36 1.28 5.35 -15.72
CA SER A 36 2.62 5.78 -15.35
C SER A 36 2.99 5.45 -13.90
N LEU A 37 4.29 5.44 -13.61
CA LEU A 37 4.77 5.30 -12.22
C LEU A 37 4.31 6.45 -11.32
N LYS A 38 4.16 7.66 -11.87
CA LYS A 38 3.67 8.83 -11.12
C LYS A 38 2.24 8.59 -10.63
N GLU A 39 1.34 8.23 -11.55
CA GLU A 39 -0.04 7.87 -11.24
C GLU A 39 -0.11 6.69 -10.26
N GLY A 40 0.76 5.69 -10.44
CA GLY A 40 0.87 4.56 -9.52
C GLY A 40 1.24 4.96 -8.09
N VAL A 41 2.15 5.92 -7.92
CA VAL A 41 2.54 6.41 -6.58
C VAL A 41 1.40 7.21 -5.95
N GLU A 42 0.70 8.02 -6.74
CA GLU A 42 -0.49 8.78 -6.31
C GLU A 42 -1.59 7.83 -5.83
N LEU A 43 -1.98 6.86 -6.67
CA LEU A 43 -2.99 5.85 -6.34
C LEU A 43 -2.59 4.98 -5.13
N ALA A 44 -1.34 4.50 -5.07
CA ALA A 44 -0.86 3.75 -3.91
C ALA A 44 -0.91 4.59 -2.62
N GLY A 45 -0.61 5.89 -2.74
CA GLY A 45 -0.73 6.85 -1.65
C GLY A 45 -2.15 6.99 -1.13
N GLU A 46 -3.11 7.17 -2.04
CA GLU A 46 -4.55 7.25 -1.73
C GLU A 46 -5.08 5.98 -1.08
N ILE A 47 -4.69 4.80 -1.57
CA ILE A 47 -5.10 3.50 -1.00
C ILE A 47 -4.61 3.34 0.44
N ILE A 48 -3.38 3.79 0.74
CA ILE A 48 -2.85 3.77 2.11
C ILE A 48 -3.58 4.80 2.99
N ASP A 49 -3.70 6.04 2.51
CA ASP A 49 -4.21 7.15 3.31
C ASP A 49 -5.72 7.03 3.58
N SER A 50 -6.48 6.41 2.69
CA SER A 50 -7.90 6.06 2.88
C SER A 50 -8.13 4.89 3.85
N GLY A 51 -7.06 4.22 4.29
CA GLY A 51 -7.14 3.03 5.13
C GLY A 51 -7.62 1.76 4.40
N LEU A 52 -7.73 1.78 3.07
CA LEU A 52 -8.07 0.58 2.30
C LEU A 52 -6.99 -0.51 2.44
N ALA A 53 -5.72 -0.11 2.50
CA ALA A 53 -4.60 -1.03 2.67
C ALA A 53 -4.65 -1.80 4.00
N ILE A 54 -4.90 -1.10 5.12
CA ILE A 54 -5.02 -1.75 6.44
C ILE A 54 -6.24 -2.68 6.51
N LYS A 55 -7.38 -2.25 5.97
CA LYS A 55 -8.59 -3.08 5.91
C LYS A 55 -8.39 -4.36 5.09
N GLN A 56 -7.59 -4.31 4.03
CA GLN A 56 -7.25 -5.50 3.25
C GLN A 56 -6.41 -6.49 4.07
N LEU A 57 -5.46 -6.02 4.89
CA LEU A 57 -4.72 -6.89 5.80
C LEU A 57 -5.64 -7.53 6.84
N GLU A 58 -6.53 -6.76 7.45
CA GLU A 58 -7.49 -7.25 8.45
C GLU A 58 -8.39 -8.36 7.86
N ARG A 59 -8.91 -8.16 6.64
CA ARG A 59 -9.65 -9.20 5.90
C ARG A 59 -8.82 -10.44 5.65
N PHE A 60 -7.56 -10.27 5.24
CA PHE A 60 -6.68 -11.41 5.00
C PHE A 60 -6.46 -12.24 6.26
N ILE A 61 -6.19 -11.59 7.40
CA ILE A 61 -6.06 -12.24 8.71
C ILE A 61 -7.32 -13.03 9.07
N GLU A 62 -8.50 -12.42 8.89
CA GLU A 62 -9.78 -13.07 9.18
C GLU A 62 -9.97 -14.36 8.35
N VAL A 63 -9.65 -14.31 7.06
CA VAL A 63 -9.86 -15.44 6.14
C VAL A 63 -8.85 -16.57 6.40
N THR A 64 -7.60 -16.27 6.75
CA THR A 64 -6.56 -17.29 6.92
C THR A 64 -6.52 -17.95 8.29
N ASN A 65 -7.18 -17.37 9.30
CA ASN A 65 -7.20 -17.87 10.68
C ASN A 65 -8.55 -18.53 11.06
N ARG A 66 -9.39 -18.82 10.06
CA ARG A 66 -10.53 -19.73 10.19
C ARG A 66 -10.08 -21.17 9.98
#